data_AF-A0A2E9KNG0-F1
#
_entry.id   AF-A0A2E9KNG0-F1
#
_cell.length_a   1.000
_cell.length_b   1.000
_cell.length_c   1.000
_cell.angle_alpha   90.00
_cell.angle_beta   90.00
_cell.angle_gamma   90.00
#
_symmetry.space_group_name_H-M   'P 1'
#
loop_
_entity.id
_entity.type
_entity.pdbx_description
1 polymer ?
#
loop_
_entity_poly.entity_id
_entity_poly.type
_entity_poly.pdbx_seq_one_letter_code
_entity_poly.pdbx_strand_id
1 'polypeptide(L)'
;MTDISAKDAISISFVAGSMVGTMAIFISIFATGLENPDIIFSLRAGIVTGSTAFLLILSFALYRISEISEEGDFREDRRRAETDFLRSTLSPIEERVRLRGSIWDVNERVKRSRGVLVVDLRGLDPSSAAALCERLIDGRESLRRVKLRTGIIGKESDSNYDPGIRNAILQRLKIDAERVNWQVIQNSSSVTLRPMGKAPSLRLWATRFGIFSIPVTIVMALAFRDLAGYGLQDQGILFGASCGLVISALAATYRDRSS
;
A
#
# COMPACT_ATOMS: atom_id res chain seq x y z
N MET A 1 -0.37 13.64 -12.61
CA MET A 1 -1.35 13.73 -11.52
C MET A 1 -1.42 15.19 -11.19
N THR A 2 -2.58 15.83 -11.35
CA THR A 2 -2.75 17.27 -11.08
C THR A 2 -2.76 17.47 -9.57
N ASP A 3 -1.71 18.07 -9.04
CA ASP A 3 -1.62 18.41 -7.63
C ASP A 3 -2.73 19.39 -7.28
N ILE A 4 -3.57 19.03 -6.31
CA ILE A 4 -4.65 19.88 -5.82
C ILE A 4 -3.98 21.11 -5.19
N SER A 5 -4.15 22.27 -5.83
CA SER A 5 -3.56 23.49 -5.33
C SER A 5 -4.30 23.98 -4.08
N ALA A 6 -3.64 24.77 -3.23
CA ALA A 6 -4.31 25.44 -2.11
C ALA A 6 -5.53 26.26 -2.58
N LYS A 7 -5.49 26.78 -3.80
CA LYS A 7 -6.61 27.48 -4.44
C LYS A 7 -7.82 26.55 -4.68
N ASP A 8 -7.58 25.31 -5.08
CA ASP A 8 -8.62 24.31 -5.30
C ASP A 8 -9.22 23.83 -3.98
N ALA A 9 -8.39 23.66 -2.94
CA ALA A 9 -8.83 23.32 -1.59
C ALA A 9 -9.79 24.39 -1.02
N ILE A 10 -9.48 25.68 -1.22
CA ILE A 10 -10.36 26.79 -0.83
C ILE A 10 -11.68 26.74 -1.58
N SER A 11 -11.65 26.54 -2.90
CA SER A 11 -12.85 26.46 -3.75
C SER A 11 -13.77 25.31 -3.34
N ILE A 12 -13.21 24.11 -3.15
CA ILE A 12 -13.96 22.90 -2.75
C ILE A 12 -14.56 23.10 -1.36
N SER A 13 -13.78 23.62 -0.42
CA SER A 13 -14.26 23.85 0.94
C SER A 13 -15.41 24.86 0.95
N PHE A 14 -15.30 25.93 0.14
CA PHE A 14 -16.34 26.96 0.02
C PHE A 14 -17.65 26.40 -0.51
N VAL A 15 -17.60 25.62 -1.59
CA VAL A 15 -18.78 24.97 -2.17
C VAL A 15 -19.41 24.00 -1.16
N ALA A 16 -18.60 23.16 -0.52
CA ALA A 16 -19.10 22.18 0.46
C ALA A 16 -19.70 22.87 1.70
N GLY A 17 -19.04 23.89 2.24
CA GLY A 17 -19.56 24.69 3.36
C GLY A 17 -20.86 25.40 3.00
N SER A 18 -20.98 25.93 1.78
CA SER A 18 -22.22 26.52 1.29
C SER A 18 -23.36 25.50 1.18
N MET A 19 -23.08 24.27 0.72
CA MET A 19 -24.09 23.20 0.65
C MET A 19 -24.58 22.77 2.03
N VAL A 20 -23.66 22.62 2.99
CA VAL A 20 -24.02 22.28 4.38
C VAL A 20 -24.83 23.42 5.02
N GLY A 21 -24.44 24.67 4.76
CA GLY A 21 -25.17 25.84 5.23
C GLY A 21 -26.60 25.91 4.69
N THR A 22 -26.80 25.68 3.38
CA THR A 22 -28.15 25.68 2.79
C THR A 22 -29.01 24.54 3.33
N MET A 23 -28.46 23.34 3.50
CA MET A 23 -29.18 22.24 4.14
C MET A 23 -29.60 22.56 5.58
N ALA A 24 -28.71 23.18 6.37
CA ALA A 24 -29.03 23.58 7.74
C ALA A 24 -30.14 24.66 7.79
N ILE A 25 -30.19 25.56 6.81
CA ILE A 25 -31.29 26.54 6.67
C ILE A 25 -32.62 25.81 6.43
N PHE A 26 -32.67 24.88 5.46
CA PHE A 26 -33.90 24.13 5.18
C PHE A 26 -34.38 23.31 6.36
N ILE A 27 -33.46 22.60 7.04
CA ILE A 27 -33.79 21.81 8.22
C ILE A 27 -34.34 22.70 9.34
N SER A 28 -33.73 23.86 9.58
CA SER A 28 -34.19 24.82 10.59
C SER A 28 -35.60 25.34 10.27
N ILE A 29 -35.87 25.69 9.01
CA ILE A 29 -37.20 26.16 8.57
C ILE A 29 -38.26 25.06 8.75
N PHE A 30 -37.94 23.81 8.42
CA PHE A 30 -38.85 22.69 8.65
C PHE A 30 -39.09 22.42 10.13
N ALA A 31 -38.07 22.60 10.98
CA ALA A 31 -38.19 22.40 12.41
C ALA A 31 -39.01 23.50 13.11
N THR A 32 -38.95 24.75 12.63
CA THR A 32 -39.70 25.89 13.22
C THR A 32 -41.13 26.02 12.72
N GLY A 33 -41.52 25.27 11.69
CA GLY A 33 -42.85 25.33 11.08
C GLY A 33 -42.97 26.36 9.95
N LEU A 34 -43.79 26.04 8.94
CA LEU A 34 -43.93 26.82 7.70
C LEU A 34 -44.87 28.03 7.80
N GLU A 35 -45.72 28.10 8.84
CA GLU A 35 -46.71 29.17 8.99
C GLU A 35 -46.10 30.49 9.51
N ASN A 36 -45.05 30.43 10.34
CA ASN A 36 -44.26 31.58 10.79
C ASN A 36 -42.79 31.18 10.99
N PRO A 37 -42.03 30.93 9.90
CA PRO A 37 -40.65 30.51 10.01
C PRO A 37 -39.78 31.62 10.60
N ASP A 38 -38.94 31.30 11.57
CA ASP A 38 -37.92 32.22 12.05
C ASP A 38 -36.75 32.24 11.06
N ILE A 39 -36.89 33.11 10.05
CA ILE A 39 -35.95 33.26 8.93
C ILE A 39 -34.59 33.74 9.45
N ILE A 40 -34.58 34.64 10.43
CA ILE A 40 -33.35 35.23 10.96
C ILE A 40 -32.56 34.17 11.74
N PHE A 41 -33.24 33.40 12.59
CA PHE A 41 -32.64 32.29 13.30
C PHE A 41 -32.10 31.22 12.34
N SER A 42 -32.92 30.82 11.35
CA SER A 42 -32.55 29.79 10.38
C SER A 42 -31.37 30.20 9.50
N LEU A 43 -31.31 31.46 9.08
CA LEU A 43 -30.18 32.02 8.33
C LEU A 43 -28.91 32.05 9.18
N ARG A 44 -28.99 32.46 10.45
CA ARG A 44 -27.85 32.42 11.38
C ARG A 44 -27.35 31.00 11.59
N ALA A 45 -28.25 30.04 11.82
CA ALA A 45 -27.91 28.62 11.96
C ALA A 45 -27.22 28.09 10.70
N GLY A 46 -27.72 28.44 9.53
CA GLY A 46 -27.13 28.13 8.23
C GLY A 46 -25.70 28.65 8.06
N ILE A 47 -25.50 29.95 8.33
CA ILE A 47 -24.19 30.60 8.22
C ILE A 47 -23.21 29.97 9.20
N VAL A 48 -23.59 29.80 10.47
CA VAL A 48 -22.72 29.21 11.49
C VAL A 48 -22.31 27.79 11.12
N THR A 49 -23.27 26.96 10.71
CA THR A 49 -23.00 25.56 10.36
C THR A 49 -22.17 25.46 9.08
N GLY A 50 -22.49 26.25 8.06
CA GLY A 50 -21.76 26.30 6.80
C GLY A 50 -20.33 26.81 6.93
N SER A 51 -20.12 27.89 7.70
CA SER A 51 -18.77 28.41 8.00
C SER A 51 -17.94 27.44 8.83
N THR A 52 -18.56 26.73 9.77
CA THR A 52 -17.87 25.70 10.56
C THR A 52 -17.43 24.53 9.66
N ALA A 53 -18.32 24.04 8.80
CA ALA A 53 -18.00 22.99 7.83
C ALA A 53 -16.90 23.44 6.86
N PHE A 54 -16.96 24.68 6.37
CA PHE A 54 -15.91 25.27 5.53
C PHE A 54 -14.54 25.21 6.21
N LEU A 55 -14.43 25.69 7.45
CA LEU A 55 -13.16 25.74 8.18
C LEU A 55 -12.60 24.35 8.46
N LEU A 56 -13.45 23.39 8.84
CA LEU A 56 -13.03 22.01 9.08
C LEU A 56 -12.50 21.33 7.81
N ILE A 57 -13.23 21.45 6.71
CA ILE A 57 -12.84 20.86 5.43
C ILE A 57 -11.56 21.52 4.91
N LEU A 58 -11.46 22.85 5.01
CA LEU A 58 -10.28 23.59 4.58
C LEU A 58 -9.04 23.22 5.40
N SER A 59 -9.18 23.14 6.73
CA SER A 59 -8.10 22.75 7.62
C SER A 59 -7.59 21.35 7.28
N PHE A 60 -8.49 20.39 7.08
CA PHE A 60 -8.13 19.03 6.68
C PHE A 60 -7.49 18.98 5.29
N ALA A 61 -8.02 19.73 4.32
CA ALA A 61 -7.46 19.79 2.98
C ALA A 61 -6.05 20.37 2.95
N LEU A 62 -5.82 21.45 3.71
CA LEU A 62 -4.49 22.07 3.83
C LEU A 62 -3.51 21.15 4.55
N TYR A 63 -3.92 20.53 5.67
CA TYR A 63 -3.10 19.54 6.38
C TYR A 63 -2.70 18.39 5.45
N ARG A 64 -3.65 17.89 4.66
CA ARG A 64 -3.39 16.82 3.69
C ARG A 64 -2.44 17.24 2.58
N ILE A 65 -2.53 18.47 2.08
CA ILE A 65 -1.61 19.00 1.06
C ILE A 65 -0.19 19.09 1.64
N SER A 66 -0.03 19.62 2.87
CA SER A 66 1.28 19.66 3.53
C SER A 66 1.83 18.26 3.79
N GLU A 67 1.01 17.33 4.27
CA GLU A 67 1.42 15.95 4.55
C GLU A 67 1.84 15.23 3.26
N ILE A 68 1.13 15.42 2.14
CA ILE A 68 1.53 14.84 0.86
C ILE A 68 2.86 15.41 0.36
N SER A 69 3.10 16.72 0.55
CA SER A 69 4.35 17.37 0.15
C SER A 69 5.53 16.87 0.99
N GLU A 70 5.36 16.84 2.32
CA GLU A 70 6.37 16.40 3.28
C GLU A 70 6.65 14.90 3.12
N GLU A 71 5.61 14.07 3.06
CA GLU A 71 5.75 12.64 2.80
C GLU A 71 6.36 12.36 1.40
N GLY A 72 6.15 13.25 0.43
CA GLY A 72 6.76 13.20 -0.90
C GLY A 72 8.28 13.31 -0.85
N ASP A 73 8.80 14.32 -0.16
CA ASP A 73 10.23 14.57 0.00
C ASP A 73 10.91 13.46 0.82
N PHE A 74 10.29 13.07 1.94
CA PHE A 74 10.73 11.92 2.74
C PHE A 74 10.75 10.61 1.93
N ARG A 75 9.79 10.42 1.02
CA ARG A 75 9.75 9.25 0.13
C ARG A 75 10.91 9.29 -0.87
N GLU A 76 11.29 10.43 -1.41
CA GLU A 76 12.42 10.53 -2.34
C GLU A 76 13.76 10.25 -1.66
N ASP A 77 13.98 10.85 -0.49
CA ASP A 77 15.20 10.61 0.29
C ASP A 77 15.32 9.16 0.73
N ARG A 78 14.22 8.56 1.22
CA ARG A 78 14.18 7.13 1.54
C ARG A 78 14.46 6.27 0.31
N ARG A 79 13.95 6.64 -0.87
CA ARG A 79 14.21 5.90 -2.12
C ARG A 79 15.68 5.96 -2.54
N ARG A 80 16.36 7.09 -2.32
CA ARG A 80 17.80 7.24 -2.56
C ARG A 80 18.59 6.38 -1.59
N ALA A 81 18.32 6.49 -0.29
CA ALA A 81 18.94 5.67 0.75
C ALA A 81 18.76 4.17 0.51
N GLU A 82 17.58 3.70 0.10
CA GLU A 82 17.34 2.30 -0.28
C GLU A 82 18.22 1.85 -1.47
N THR A 83 18.44 2.74 -2.45
CA THR A 83 19.25 2.42 -3.63
C THR A 83 20.72 2.35 -3.26
N ASP A 84 21.21 3.27 -2.45
CA ASP A 84 22.60 3.30 -1.98
C ASP A 84 22.89 2.14 -1.02
N PHE A 85 21.93 1.77 -0.16
CA PHE A 85 22.01 0.56 0.65
C PHE A 85 22.17 -0.69 -0.22
N LEU A 86 21.33 -0.83 -1.26
CA LEU A 86 21.42 -1.95 -2.18
C LEU A 86 22.78 -1.98 -2.91
N ARG A 87 23.29 -0.83 -3.34
CA ARG A 87 24.63 -0.73 -3.94
C ARG A 87 25.73 -1.13 -2.97
N SER A 88 25.68 -0.66 -1.73
CA SER A 88 26.66 -1.05 -0.70
C SER A 88 26.61 -2.53 -0.34
N THR A 89 25.42 -3.14 -0.39
CA THR A 89 25.25 -4.59 -0.15
C THR A 89 25.85 -5.42 -1.28
N LEU A 90 25.85 -4.89 -2.50
CA LEU A 90 26.31 -5.58 -3.71
C LEU A 90 27.76 -5.23 -4.11
N SER A 91 28.39 -4.22 -3.52
CA SER A 91 29.78 -3.84 -3.80
C SER A 91 30.79 -4.99 -3.62
N PRO A 92 30.65 -5.93 -2.65
CA PRO A 92 31.59 -7.05 -2.54
C PRO A 92 31.46 -8.06 -3.70
N ILE A 93 30.30 -8.11 -4.36
CA ILE A 93 30.09 -8.95 -5.55
C ILE A 93 30.78 -8.32 -6.75
N GLU A 94 30.74 -6.99 -6.89
CA GLU A 94 31.48 -6.27 -7.93
C GLU A 94 32.98 -6.59 -7.88
N GLU A 95 33.58 -6.49 -6.69
CA GLU A 95 35.00 -6.76 -6.49
C GLU A 95 35.36 -8.21 -6.84
N ARG A 96 34.53 -9.18 -6.40
CA ARG A 96 34.70 -10.60 -6.74
C ARG A 96 34.62 -10.86 -8.25
N VAL A 97 33.73 -10.18 -8.95
CA VAL A 97 33.48 -10.36 -10.39
C VAL A 97 34.56 -9.66 -11.22
N ARG A 98 35.05 -8.51 -10.77
CA ARG A 98 36.19 -7.79 -11.37
C ARG A 98 37.47 -8.63 -11.33
N LEU A 99 37.72 -9.34 -10.23
CA LEU A 99 38.85 -10.27 -10.12
C LEU A 99 38.78 -11.45 -11.11
N ARG A 100 37.58 -11.79 -11.59
CA ARG A 100 37.35 -12.83 -12.62
C ARG A 100 37.27 -12.27 -14.04
N GLY A 101 37.54 -10.98 -14.24
CA GLY A 101 37.58 -10.33 -15.55
C GLY A 101 36.22 -9.97 -16.14
N SER A 102 35.14 -9.94 -15.35
CA SER A 102 33.82 -9.50 -15.83
C SER A 102 33.59 -8.00 -15.57
N ILE A 103 32.90 -7.35 -16.51
CA ILE A 103 32.66 -5.89 -16.58
C ILE A 103 31.35 -5.52 -15.86
N TRP A 104 30.97 -6.28 -14.82
CA TRP A 104 29.73 -6.03 -14.11
C TRP A 104 29.94 -4.95 -13.04
N ASP A 105 29.36 -3.76 -13.24
CA ASP A 105 29.40 -2.63 -12.32
C ASP A 105 28.03 -2.46 -11.61
N VAL A 106 28.06 -2.35 -10.29
CA VAL A 106 26.89 -2.14 -9.43
C VAL A 106 26.15 -0.85 -9.78
N ASN A 107 26.87 0.24 -10.11
CA ASN A 107 26.25 1.54 -10.36
C ASN A 107 25.40 1.56 -11.63
N GLU A 108 25.84 0.85 -12.67
CA GLU A 108 25.12 0.76 -13.94
C GLU A 108 23.99 -0.27 -13.92
N ARG A 109 24.17 -1.35 -13.14
CA ARG A 109 23.30 -2.53 -13.13
C ARG A 109 22.24 -2.49 -12.03
N VAL A 110 22.41 -1.67 -11.00
CA VAL A 110 21.41 -1.38 -9.98
C VAL A 110 20.72 -0.06 -10.29
N LYS A 111 19.46 -0.14 -10.73
CA LYS A 111 18.67 1.03 -11.11
C LYS A 111 17.27 0.96 -10.51
N ARG A 112 16.71 2.10 -10.13
CA ARG A 112 15.31 2.19 -9.75
C ARG A 112 14.47 2.45 -11.01
N SER A 113 13.53 1.57 -11.32
CA SER A 113 12.63 1.71 -12.46
C SER A 113 11.19 1.69 -11.99
N ARG A 114 10.42 2.74 -12.31
CA ARG A 114 9.00 2.89 -11.94
C ARG A 114 8.74 2.59 -10.45
N GLY A 115 9.63 3.06 -9.57
CA GLY A 115 9.52 2.89 -8.11
C GLY A 115 10.03 1.54 -7.56
N VAL A 116 10.46 0.60 -8.40
CA VAL A 116 10.99 -0.72 -8.00
C VAL A 116 12.50 -0.77 -8.18
N LEU A 117 13.23 -1.36 -7.23
CA LEU A 117 14.67 -1.62 -7.35
C LEU A 117 14.88 -2.73 -8.38
N VAL A 118 15.66 -2.47 -9.42
CA VAL A 118 15.98 -3.42 -10.48
C VAL A 118 17.47 -3.71 -10.44
N VAL A 119 17.82 -4.99 -10.37
CA VAL A 119 19.20 -5.48 -10.48
C VAL A 119 19.32 -6.26 -11.77
N ASP A 120 20.17 -5.80 -12.67
CA ASP A 120 20.46 -6.47 -13.93
C ASP A 120 21.60 -7.47 -13.77
N LEU A 121 21.29 -8.76 -13.95
CA LEU A 121 22.21 -9.85 -13.70
C LEU A 121 22.96 -10.31 -14.95
N ARG A 122 22.70 -9.66 -16.09
CA ARG A 122 23.39 -9.98 -17.35
C ARG A 122 24.89 -9.71 -17.23
N GLY A 123 25.70 -10.68 -17.63
CA GLY A 123 27.16 -10.63 -17.52
C GLY A 123 27.74 -11.14 -16.19
N LEU A 124 26.90 -11.60 -15.25
CA LEU A 124 27.36 -12.34 -14.07
C LEU A 124 27.49 -13.82 -14.38
N ASP A 125 28.45 -14.49 -13.74
CA ASP A 125 28.48 -15.95 -13.73
C ASP A 125 27.42 -16.52 -12.76
N PRO A 126 26.96 -17.77 -12.98
CA PRO A 126 25.94 -18.39 -12.12
C PRO A 126 26.31 -18.44 -10.63
N SER A 127 27.60 -18.59 -10.30
CA SER A 127 28.07 -18.65 -8.90
C SER A 127 27.99 -17.29 -8.20
N SER A 128 28.39 -16.22 -8.90
CA SER A 128 28.27 -14.84 -8.42
C SER A 128 26.83 -14.39 -8.33
N ALA A 129 25.96 -14.83 -9.25
CA ALA A 129 24.53 -14.55 -9.20
C ALA A 129 23.82 -15.22 -7.99
N ALA A 130 24.25 -16.43 -7.62
CA ALA A 130 23.76 -17.11 -6.42
C ALA A 130 24.23 -16.39 -5.14
N ALA A 131 25.51 -16.00 -5.07
CA ALA A 131 26.08 -15.23 -3.97
C ALA A 131 25.41 -13.84 -3.82
N LEU A 132 25.07 -13.21 -4.94
CA LEU A 132 24.30 -11.97 -4.95
C LEU A 132 22.92 -12.17 -4.29
N CYS A 133 22.21 -13.25 -4.63
CA CYS A 133 20.91 -13.55 -4.03
C CYS A 133 21.00 -13.76 -2.51
N GLU A 134 22.04 -14.44 -2.04
CA GLU A 134 22.29 -14.60 -0.61
C GLU A 134 22.47 -13.26 0.11
N ARG A 135 23.25 -12.34 -0.46
CA ARG A 135 23.41 -10.99 0.11
C ARG A 135 22.11 -10.18 0.10
N LEU A 136 21.27 -10.34 -0.92
CA LEU A 136 19.95 -9.72 -0.94
C LEU A 136 19.06 -10.25 0.18
N ILE A 137 19.12 -11.55 0.44
CA ILE A 137 18.36 -12.21 1.51
C ILE A 137 18.84 -11.73 2.89
N ASP A 138 20.15 -11.59 3.08
CA ASP A 138 20.72 -11.06 4.33
C ASP A 138 20.33 -9.59 4.54
N GLY A 139 20.30 -8.79 3.47
CA GLY A 139 19.86 -7.40 3.48
C GLY A 139 18.34 -7.19 3.53
N ARG A 140 17.54 -8.23 3.74
CA ARG A 140 16.08 -8.18 3.58
C ARG A 140 15.38 -7.13 4.44
N GLU A 141 15.82 -6.89 5.66
CA GLU A 141 15.12 -5.97 6.57
C GLU A 141 15.05 -4.53 6.03
N SER A 142 16.03 -4.14 5.22
CA SER A 142 16.14 -2.80 4.62
C SER A 142 15.68 -2.78 3.16
N LEU A 143 15.36 -3.93 2.57
CA LEU A 143 14.99 -4.06 1.17
C LEU A 143 13.48 -4.32 1.00
N ARG A 144 12.87 -3.48 0.16
CA ARG A 144 11.48 -3.63 -0.27
C ARG A 144 11.38 -4.61 -1.45
N ARG A 145 10.68 -4.21 -2.51
CA ARG A 145 10.51 -5.00 -3.72
C ARG A 145 11.75 -4.88 -4.60
N VAL A 146 12.37 -6.01 -4.90
CA VAL A 146 13.55 -6.09 -5.78
C VAL A 146 13.20 -6.92 -7.01
N LYS A 147 13.56 -6.44 -8.19
CA LYS A 147 13.36 -7.12 -9.47
C LYS A 147 14.72 -7.50 -10.04
N LEU A 148 14.96 -8.80 -10.13
CA LEU A 148 16.14 -9.38 -10.74
C LEU A 148 15.87 -9.60 -12.24
N ARG A 149 16.68 -8.99 -13.10
CA ARG A 149 16.60 -9.19 -14.55
C ARG A 149 17.62 -10.25 -14.97
N THR A 150 17.11 -11.42 -15.36
CA THR A 150 17.91 -12.60 -15.73
C THR A 150 18.02 -12.80 -17.25
N GLY A 151 17.44 -11.89 -18.05
CA GLY A 151 17.34 -12.04 -19.52
C GLY A 151 16.04 -12.71 -19.98
N ILE A 152 15.72 -12.63 -21.27
CA ILE A 152 14.42 -13.05 -21.85
C ILE A 152 14.49 -14.53 -22.26
N ILE A 153 13.60 -15.37 -21.70
CA ILE A 153 13.42 -16.75 -22.18
C ILE A 153 13.07 -16.76 -23.68
N GLY A 154 13.80 -17.56 -24.46
CA GLY A 154 13.55 -17.74 -25.90
C GLY A 154 14.31 -16.77 -26.83
N LYS A 155 15.16 -15.89 -26.29
CA LYS A 155 16.12 -15.08 -27.06
C LYS A 155 17.55 -15.51 -26.75
N GLU A 156 17.84 -16.79 -27.03
CA GLU A 156 19.17 -17.39 -26.83
C GLU A 156 20.24 -16.83 -27.78
N SER A 157 19.84 -16.08 -28.82
CA SER A 157 20.75 -15.41 -29.75
C SER A 157 21.37 -14.12 -29.21
N ASP A 158 20.96 -13.64 -28.02
CA ASP A 158 21.53 -12.48 -27.36
C ASP A 158 22.76 -12.92 -26.55
N SER A 159 23.96 -12.44 -26.89
CA SER A 159 25.25 -12.91 -26.34
C SER A 159 25.40 -12.75 -24.82
N ASN A 160 24.45 -12.05 -24.17
CA ASN A 160 24.40 -11.79 -22.74
C ASN A 160 23.35 -12.62 -21.99
N TYR A 161 22.74 -13.63 -22.63
CA TYR A 161 21.79 -14.54 -22.00
C TYR A 161 22.47 -15.86 -21.61
N ASP A 162 22.62 -16.08 -20.30
CA ASP A 162 23.04 -17.37 -19.76
C ASP A 162 21.88 -18.02 -18.98
N PRO A 163 21.30 -19.14 -19.48
CA PRO A 163 20.21 -19.84 -18.80
C PRO A 163 20.63 -20.42 -17.44
N GLY A 164 21.93 -20.66 -17.22
CA GLY A 164 22.48 -21.16 -15.96
C GLY A 164 22.28 -20.20 -14.78
N ILE A 165 22.33 -18.89 -15.03
CA ILE A 165 22.11 -17.84 -14.01
C ILE A 165 20.72 -17.96 -13.39
N ARG A 166 19.69 -18.12 -14.23
CA ARG A 166 18.30 -18.19 -13.75
C ARG A 166 18.07 -19.42 -12.89
N ASN A 167 18.61 -20.57 -13.29
CA ASN A 167 18.46 -21.81 -12.54
C ASN A 167 19.17 -21.73 -11.18
N ALA A 168 20.39 -21.19 -11.14
CA ALA A 168 21.14 -21.00 -9.90
C ALA A 168 20.39 -20.09 -8.91
N ILE A 169 19.81 -18.99 -9.41
CA ILE A 169 19.02 -18.06 -8.61
C ILE A 169 17.75 -18.71 -8.09
N LEU A 170 17.00 -19.42 -8.94
CA LEU A 170 15.75 -20.05 -8.52
C LEU A 170 15.99 -21.18 -7.51
N GLN A 171 17.08 -21.93 -7.64
CA GLN A 171 17.46 -22.93 -6.65
C GLN A 171 17.76 -22.27 -5.30
N ARG A 172 18.59 -21.22 -5.27
CA ARG A 172 18.92 -20.50 -4.02
C ARG A 172 17.69 -19.85 -3.40
N LEU A 173 16.88 -19.15 -4.20
CA LEU A 173 15.67 -18.48 -3.73
C LEU A 173 14.62 -19.45 -3.20
N LYS A 174 14.48 -20.67 -3.77
CA LYS A 174 13.55 -21.65 -3.22
C LYS A 174 13.92 -22.07 -1.79
N ILE A 175 15.21 -22.21 -1.51
CA ILE A 175 15.72 -22.62 -0.20
C ILE A 175 15.58 -21.48 0.81
N ASP A 176 15.96 -20.27 0.41
CA ASP A 176 16.16 -19.16 1.36
C ASP A 176 15.02 -18.14 1.40
N ALA A 177 14.16 -18.05 0.36
CA ALA A 177 13.06 -17.09 0.36
C ALA A 177 11.94 -17.46 1.34
N GLU A 178 11.73 -18.76 1.61
CA GLU A 178 10.75 -19.21 2.60
C GLU A 178 11.17 -18.80 4.01
N ARG A 179 12.46 -18.99 4.35
CA ARG A 179 13.07 -18.55 5.62
C ARG A 179 12.84 -17.07 5.86
N VAL A 180 12.92 -16.27 4.80
CA VAL A 180 12.94 -14.81 4.87
C VAL A 180 11.58 -14.20 4.47
N ASN A 181 10.52 -15.03 4.36
CA ASN A 181 9.17 -14.61 4.01
C ASN A 181 9.13 -13.72 2.74
N TRP A 182 9.85 -14.12 1.70
CA TRP A 182 9.82 -13.47 0.40
C TRP A 182 8.94 -14.25 -0.57
N GLN A 183 8.04 -13.54 -1.23
CA GLN A 183 7.28 -14.07 -2.34
C GLN A 183 8.11 -13.93 -3.62
N VAL A 184 8.42 -15.06 -4.24
CA VAL A 184 9.16 -15.11 -5.51
C VAL A 184 8.17 -15.17 -6.67
N ILE A 185 8.11 -14.11 -7.48
CA ILE A 185 7.25 -14.03 -8.67
C ILE A 185 8.12 -14.18 -9.91
N GLN A 186 7.88 -15.21 -10.69
CA GLN A 186 8.68 -15.54 -11.88
C GLN A 186 7.99 -15.03 -13.14
N ASN A 187 8.70 -14.22 -13.93
CA ASN A 187 8.26 -13.77 -15.25
C ASN A 187 9.21 -14.31 -16.33
N SER A 188 8.84 -14.15 -17.60
CA SER A 188 9.66 -14.59 -18.74
C SER A 188 11.05 -13.96 -18.76
N SER A 189 11.19 -12.71 -18.32
CA SER A 189 12.45 -11.93 -18.40
C SER A 189 13.07 -11.52 -17.06
N SER A 190 12.40 -11.84 -15.95
CA SER A 190 12.79 -11.36 -14.62
C SER A 190 12.19 -12.20 -13.50
N VAL A 191 12.85 -12.16 -12.34
CA VAL A 191 12.36 -12.71 -11.08
C VAL A 191 12.13 -11.55 -10.13
N THR A 192 10.93 -11.40 -9.61
CA THR A 192 10.59 -10.33 -8.66
C THR A 192 10.49 -10.90 -7.27
N LEU A 193 11.26 -10.32 -6.35
CA LEU A 193 11.26 -10.59 -4.93
C LEU A 193 10.37 -9.57 -4.25
N ARG A 194 9.31 -10.04 -3.60
CA ARG A 194 8.38 -9.21 -2.84
C ARG A 194 8.42 -9.61 -1.38
N PRO A 195 8.77 -8.72 -0.45
CA PRO A 195 8.69 -9.02 0.97
C PRO A 195 7.24 -9.26 1.35
N MET A 196 6.99 -10.38 2.02
CA MET A 196 5.72 -10.58 2.70
C MET A 196 5.74 -9.75 3.99
N GLY A 197 4.60 -9.12 4.26
CA GLY A 197 4.42 -8.34 5.48
C GLY A 197 4.63 -9.18 6.74
N LYS A 198 4.95 -8.52 7.85
CA LYS A 198 5.05 -9.19 9.15
C LYS A 198 3.68 -9.75 9.52
N ALA A 199 3.64 -11.04 9.88
CA ALA A 199 2.42 -11.64 10.40
C ALA A 199 2.04 -10.94 11.70
N PRO A 200 0.74 -10.70 11.97
CA PRO A 200 0.33 -10.10 13.23
C PRO A 200 0.73 -11.01 14.39
N SER A 201 1.19 -10.41 15.49
CA SER A 201 1.34 -11.15 16.74
C SER A 201 -0.03 -11.58 17.24
N LEU A 202 -0.09 -12.64 18.05
CA LEU A 202 -1.34 -13.14 18.63
C LEU A 202 -2.13 -12.02 19.36
N ARG A 203 -1.42 -11.16 20.10
CA ARG A 203 -2.00 -10.01 20.79
C ARG A 203 -2.61 -9.01 19.81
N LEU A 204 -1.88 -8.61 18.76
CA LEU A 204 -2.37 -7.66 17.76
C LEU A 204 -3.55 -8.23 16.95
N TRP A 205 -3.50 -9.52 16.64
CA TRP A 205 -4.61 -10.23 16.00
C TRP A 205 -5.87 -10.18 16.88
N ALA A 206 -5.75 -10.52 18.17
CA ALA A 206 -6.87 -10.50 19.11
C ALA A 206 -7.46 -9.10 19.28
N THR A 207 -6.62 -8.07 19.39
CA THR A 207 -7.06 -6.67 19.47
C THR A 207 -7.83 -6.26 18.20
N ARG A 208 -7.29 -6.54 17.02
CA ARG A 208 -7.95 -6.23 15.74
C ARG A 208 -9.27 -6.99 15.60
N PHE A 209 -9.27 -8.27 15.95
CA PHE A 209 -10.47 -9.10 15.92
C PHE A 209 -11.55 -8.54 16.84
N GLY A 210 -11.21 -8.15 18.07
CA GLY A 210 -12.16 -7.56 19.02
C GLY A 210 -12.76 -6.24 18.54
N ILE A 211 -11.94 -5.37 17.94
CA ILE A 211 -12.40 -4.07 17.41
C ILE A 211 -13.33 -4.26 16.20
N PHE A 212 -13.00 -5.17 15.28
CA PHE A 212 -13.77 -5.36 14.06
C PHE A 212 -15.00 -6.26 14.25
N SER A 213 -14.96 -7.24 15.16
CA SER A 213 -16.01 -8.25 15.28
C SER A 213 -17.37 -7.64 15.58
N ILE A 214 -17.47 -6.74 16.55
CA ILE A 214 -18.75 -6.18 16.99
C ILE A 214 -19.44 -5.38 15.87
N PRO A 215 -18.84 -4.32 15.29
CA PRO A 215 -19.52 -3.52 14.27
C PRO A 215 -19.80 -4.32 13.00
N VAL A 216 -18.87 -5.17 12.53
CA VAL A 216 -19.04 -5.95 11.30
C VAL A 216 -20.13 -7.01 11.48
N THR A 217 -20.17 -7.69 12.62
CA THR A 217 -21.19 -8.72 12.91
C THR A 217 -22.58 -8.10 12.99
N ILE A 218 -22.73 -6.94 13.63
CA ILE A 218 -24.03 -6.24 13.72
C ILE A 218 -24.53 -5.84 12.34
N VAL A 219 -23.67 -5.19 11.53
CA VAL A 219 -24.05 -4.75 10.19
C VAL A 219 -24.42 -5.94 9.29
N MET A 220 -23.63 -7.01 9.33
CA MET A 220 -23.92 -8.22 8.53
C MET A 220 -25.19 -8.94 9.00
N ALA A 221 -25.42 -9.05 10.31
CA ALA A 221 -26.63 -9.65 10.85
C ALA A 221 -27.89 -8.89 10.40
N LEU A 222 -27.86 -7.55 10.44
CA LEU A 222 -28.97 -6.72 9.97
C LEU A 222 -29.17 -6.82 8.45
N ALA A 223 -28.08 -6.74 7.68
CA ALA A 223 -28.15 -6.83 6.23
C ALA A 223 -28.71 -8.18 5.74
N PHE A 224 -28.29 -9.30 6.36
CA PHE A 224 -28.79 -10.62 5.98
C PHE A 224 -30.17 -10.94 6.55
N ARG A 225 -30.56 -10.35 7.70
CA ARG A 225 -31.95 -10.37 8.17
C ARG A 225 -32.88 -9.76 7.12
N ASP A 226 -32.51 -8.58 6.62
CA ASP A 226 -33.32 -7.84 5.66
C ASP A 226 -33.31 -8.53 4.28
N LEU A 227 -32.22 -9.21 3.91
CA LEU A 227 -32.13 -10.00 2.68
C LEU A 227 -32.93 -11.31 2.73
N ALA A 228 -33.01 -11.97 3.89
CA ALA A 228 -33.70 -13.26 4.04
C ALA A 228 -35.24 -13.15 3.92
N GLY A 229 -35.80 -11.95 4.11
CA GLY A 229 -37.23 -11.70 3.99
C GLY A 229 -38.06 -12.26 5.15
N TYR A 230 -39.39 -12.07 5.08
CA TYR A 230 -40.31 -12.50 6.14
C TYR A 230 -40.37 -14.03 6.27
N GLY A 231 -40.23 -14.53 7.50
CA GLY A 231 -40.26 -15.96 7.83
C GLY A 231 -38.90 -16.63 8.02
N LEU A 232 -37.81 -16.02 7.56
CA LEU A 232 -36.43 -16.54 7.69
C LEU A 232 -35.46 -15.55 8.37
N GLN A 233 -35.99 -14.55 9.06
CA GLN A 233 -35.22 -13.47 9.68
C GLN A 233 -34.16 -13.99 10.66
N ASP A 234 -34.51 -14.95 11.52
CA ASP A 234 -33.58 -15.53 12.49
C ASP A 234 -32.43 -16.29 11.81
N GLN A 235 -32.71 -16.97 10.69
CA GLN A 235 -31.68 -17.65 9.89
C GLN A 235 -30.77 -16.63 9.20
N GLY A 236 -31.34 -15.53 8.70
CA GLY A 236 -30.58 -14.40 8.13
C GLY A 236 -29.66 -13.74 9.15
N ILE A 237 -30.14 -13.51 10.37
CA ILE A 237 -29.35 -12.96 11.48
C ILE A 237 -28.19 -13.90 11.82
N LEU A 238 -28.47 -15.19 12.00
CA LEU A 238 -27.44 -16.18 12.37
C LEU A 238 -26.38 -16.32 11.28
N PHE A 239 -26.79 -16.37 10.01
CA PHE A 239 -25.90 -16.42 8.87
C PHE A 239 -25.03 -15.16 8.77
N GLY A 240 -25.66 -13.98 8.84
CA GLY A 240 -24.96 -12.70 8.78
C GLY A 240 -23.96 -12.52 9.92
N ALA A 241 -24.33 -12.92 11.14
CA ALA A 241 -23.43 -12.89 12.29
C ALA A 241 -22.22 -13.82 12.08
N SER A 242 -22.45 -15.03 11.57
CA SER A 242 -21.40 -16.01 11.27
C SER A 242 -20.41 -15.47 10.23
N CYS A 243 -20.93 -14.90 9.13
CA CYS A 243 -20.10 -14.25 8.12
C CYS A 243 -19.33 -13.06 8.67
N GLY A 244 -19.95 -12.25 9.54
CA GLY A 244 -19.30 -11.11 10.19
C GLY A 244 -18.10 -11.52 11.04
N LEU A 245 -18.21 -12.61 11.80
CA LEU A 245 -17.10 -13.17 12.57
C LEU A 245 -15.97 -13.69 11.67
N VAL A 246 -16.30 -14.41 10.60
CA VAL A 246 -15.29 -14.93 9.65
C VAL A 246 -14.54 -13.78 8.95
N ILE A 247 -15.26 -12.77 8.46
CA ILE A 247 -14.64 -11.61 7.81
C ILE A 247 -13.76 -10.84 8.80
N SER A 248 -14.20 -10.69 10.04
CA SER A 248 -13.41 -10.02 11.08
C SER A 248 -12.15 -10.80 11.43
N ALA A 249 -12.22 -12.13 11.47
CA ALA A 249 -11.05 -13.00 11.67
C ALA A 249 -10.06 -12.86 10.51
N LEU A 250 -10.53 -12.88 9.27
CA LEU A 250 -9.70 -12.67 8.07
C LEU A 250 -9.06 -11.27 8.07
N ALA A 251 -9.83 -10.23 8.36
CA ALA A 251 -9.32 -8.87 8.46
C ALA A 251 -8.23 -8.75 9.55
N ALA A 252 -8.40 -9.44 10.68
CA ALA A 252 -7.41 -9.47 11.75
C ALA A 252 -6.08 -10.14 11.34
N THR A 253 -6.10 -11.06 10.36
CA THR A 253 -4.87 -11.68 9.81
C THR A 253 -4.05 -10.77 8.90
N TYR A 254 -4.52 -9.54 8.63
CA TYR A 254 -3.83 -8.62 7.74
C TYR A 254 -2.37 -8.40 8.15
N ARG A 255 -1.45 -8.74 7.24
CA ARG A 255 0.00 -8.61 7.43
C ARG A 255 0.42 -7.17 7.15
N ASP A 256 1.18 -6.59 8.06
CA ASP A 256 1.69 -5.23 7.90
C ASP A 256 2.76 -5.18 6.81
N ARG A 257 2.56 -4.33 5.80
CA ARG A 257 3.43 -4.15 4.63
C ARG A 257 4.14 -2.79 4.60
N SER A 258 4.08 -2.03 5.69
CA SER A 258 4.61 -0.66 5.77
C SER A 258 6.15 -0.56 5.86
N SER A 259 6.87 -1.69 5.92
CA SER A 259 8.35 -1.74 5.88
C SER A 259 8.91 -1.24 4.56
#